data_AF-A0A485NMX6-F1
#
_entry.id   AF-A0A485NMX6-F1
#
_cell.length_a   1.000
_cell.length_b   1.000
_cell.length_c   1.000
_cell.angle_alpha   90.00
_cell.angle_beta   90.00
_cell.angle_gamma   90.00
#
_symmetry.space_group_name_H-M   'P 1'
#
loop_
_entity.id
_entity.type
_entity.pdbx_description
1 polymer ?
#
loop_
_entity_poly.entity_id
_entity_poly.type
_entity_poly.pdbx_seq_one_letter_code
_entity_poly.pdbx_strand_id
1 'polypeptide(L)'
;LLAPEKSKANHFLILFRDSSCQFRAPYTLSGETEELTRLAGYGPRTVMPAMVEGIYNYNSDCKRFTQIPAKTMSMSVDAFTIQGHLWQSKKPTTSKKGSSTPK
;
A
#
# COMPACT_ATOMS: atom_id res chain seq x y z
N LEU A 1 25.82 23.79 13.26
CA LEU A 1 24.42 23.54 13.67
C LEU A 1 23.93 22.33 12.91
N LEU A 2 23.94 21.18 13.57
CA LEU A 2 23.61 19.88 12.98
C LEU A 2 22.14 19.93 12.55
N ALA A 3 21.89 19.73 11.26
CA ALA A 3 20.54 19.53 10.76
C ALA A 3 19.93 18.36 11.54
N PRO A 4 18.69 18.49 12.06
CA PRO A 4 18.04 17.38 12.73
C PRO A 4 18.04 16.20 11.75
N GLU A 5 18.63 15.08 12.17
CA GLU A 5 18.46 13.82 11.47
C GLU A 5 16.96 13.58 11.34
N LYS A 6 16.44 13.81 10.14
CA LYS A 6 15.07 13.48 9.79
C LYS A 6 15.00 11.97 9.91
N SER A 7 14.45 11.46 11.01
CA SER A 7 13.82 10.14 11.02
C SER A 7 12.82 10.15 9.85
N LYS A 8 13.20 9.56 8.71
CA LYS A 8 12.49 9.69 7.42
C LYS A 8 11.20 8.87 7.35
N ALA A 9 10.81 8.20 8.43
CA ALA A 9 9.69 7.27 8.47
C ALA A 9 8.94 7.38 9.82
N ASN A 10 8.22 8.49 10.03
CA ASN A 10 7.35 8.65 11.20
C ASN A 10 5.87 8.37 10.89
N HIS A 11 5.53 8.03 9.63
CA HIS A 11 4.16 7.79 9.23
C HIS A 11 3.95 6.32 8.89
N PHE A 12 3.20 5.64 9.76
CA PHE A 12 2.85 4.23 9.63
C PHE A 12 1.40 4.10 9.21
N LEU A 13 1.14 3.19 8.28
CA LEU A 13 -0.19 2.92 7.77
C LEU A 13 -0.49 1.43 7.79
N ILE A 14 -1.75 1.09 7.99
CA ILE A 14 -2.24 -0.29 7.89
C ILE A 14 -2.78 -0.55 6.48
N LEU A 15 -2.33 -1.63 5.85
CA LEU A 15 -2.98 -2.18 4.67
C LEU A 15 -4.15 -3.07 5.09
N PHE A 16 -5.34 -2.74 4.59
CA PHE A 16 -6.51 -3.60 4.64
C PHE A 16 -6.73 -4.35 3.34
N ARG A 17 -7.44 -5.49 3.43
CA ARG A 17 -7.85 -6.25 2.24
C ARG A 17 -8.85 -5.50 1.37
N ASP A 18 -9.80 -4.85 2.04
CA ASP A 18 -10.99 -4.19 1.50
C ASP A 18 -11.66 -3.35 2.62
N SER A 19 -12.87 -2.84 2.36
CA SER A 19 -13.64 -1.98 3.28
C SER A 19 -14.09 -2.65 4.58
N SER A 20 -13.97 -3.98 4.71
CA SER A 20 -14.21 -4.70 5.98
C SER A 20 -13.10 -4.50 7.02
N CYS A 21 -12.08 -3.69 6.70
CA CYS A 21 -10.94 -3.40 7.58
C CYS A 21 -10.17 -4.65 8.02
N GLN A 22 -10.12 -5.66 7.14
CA GLN A 22 -9.40 -6.89 7.41
C GLN A 22 -7.89 -6.66 7.24
N PHE A 23 -7.14 -6.68 8.35
CA PHE A 23 -5.71 -6.41 8.40
C PHE A 23 -4.88 -7.33 7.48
N ARG A 24 -3.85 -6.76 6.83
CA ARG A 24 -2.89 -7.52 6.01
C ARG A 24 -1.43 -7.27 6.37
N ALA A 25 -1.04 -6.01 6.53
CA ALA A 25 0.36 -5.65 6.76
C ALA A 25 0.49 -4.19 7.23
N PRO A 26 1.49 -3.88 8.07
CA PRO A 26 1.92 -2.52 8.34
C PRO A 26 2.88 -2.02 7.24
N TYR A 27 2.74 -0.75 6.89
CA TYR A 27 3.56 -0.02 5.92
C TYR A 27 4.09 1.26 6.53
N THR A 28 5.14 1.80 5.93
CA THR A 28 5.62 3.17 6.21
C THR A 28 5.60 4.00 4.93
N LEU A 29 5.23 5.27 5.04
CA LEU A 29 5.24 6.23 3.93
C LEU A 29 6.59 6.94 3.86
N SER A 30 7.23 6.87 2.70
CA SER A 30 8.44 7.65 2.39
C SER A 30 8.07 9.11 2.17
N GLY A 31 8.62 10.02 2.99
CA GLY A 31 8.41 11.46 2.83
C GLY A 31 9.08 12.07 1.59
N GLU A 32 9.95 11.33 0.90
CA GLU A 32 10.64 11.78 -0.32
C GLU A 32 9.97 11.28 -1.60
N THR A 33 9.50 10.03 -1.60
CA THR A 33 8.95 9.37 -2.80
C THR A 33 7.44 9.17 -2.75
N GLU A 34 6.79 9.42 -1.61
CA GLU A 34 5.38 9.11 -1.34
C GLU A 34 5.03 7.63 -1.54
N GLU A 35 6.02 6.75 -1.58
CA GLU A 35 5.83 5.32 -1.69
C GLU A 35 5.63 4.67 -0.32
N LEU A 36 4.78 3.65 -0.29
CA LEU A 36 4.52 2.86 0.91
C LEU A 36 5.37 1.59 0.87
N THR A 37 6.20 1.39 1.90
CA THR A 37 7.06 0.19 2.02
C THR A 37 6.53 -0.75 3.10
N ARG A 38 6.35 -2.03 2.74
CA ARG A 38 5.85 -3.05 3.67
C ARG A 38 6.88 -3.38 4.74
N LEU A 39 6.48 -3.29 6.00
CA LEU A 39 7.33 -3.63 7.14
C LEU A 39 7.26 -5.12 7.48
N ALA A 40 6.06 -5.70 7.49
CA ALA A 40 5.80 -7.11 7.79
C ALA A 40 4.48 -7.59 7.15
N GLY A 41 4.12 -8.85 7.34
CA GLY A 41 2.82 -9.39 6.90
C GLY A 41 2.73 -9.69 5.40
N TYR A 42 1.50 -9.66 4.87
CA TYR A 42 1.18 -10.07 3.49
C TYR A 42 0.74 -8.89 2.62
N GLY A 43 1.21 -8.85 1.37
CA GLY A 43 0.92 -7.78 0.40
C GLY A 43 2.13 -7.43 -0.49
N PRO A 44 2.03 -6.48 -1.41
CA PRO A 44 3.16 -6.01 -2.21
C PRO A 44 4.33 -5.50 -1.34
N ARG A 45 5.58 -5.58 -1.82
CA ARG A 45 6.72 -5.02 -1.08
C ARG A 45 6.66 -3.50 -1.01
N THR A 46 6.27 -2.89 -2.13
CA THR A 46 6.11 -1.44 -2.32
C THR A 46 4.74 -1.20 -2.93
N VAL A 47 4.07 -0.15 -2.48
CA VAL A 47 2.79 0.33 -3.03
C VAL A 47 2.97 1.78 -3.45
N MET A 48 2.72 2.06 -4.73
CA MET A 48 2.70 3.42 -5.25
C MET A 48 1.33 4.07 -4.99
N PRO A 49 1.23 5.41 -4.91
CA PRO A 49 -0.05 6.11 -4.74
C PRO A 49 -1.12 5.69 -5.77
N ALA A 50 -0.72 5.44 -7.01
CA ALA A 50 -1.62 4.98 -8.08
C ALA A 50 -2.25 3.60 -7.84
N MET A 51 -1.66 2.76 -6.97
CA MET A 51 -2.17 1.44 -6.61
C MET A 51 -3.20 1.50 -5.47
N VAL A 52 -3.28 2.62 -4.76
CA VAL A 52 -4.21 2.83 -3.65
C VAL A 52 -5.63 2.99 -4.18
N GLU A 53 -6.56 2.24 -3.59
CA GLU A 53 -7.97 2.28 -3.96
C GLU A 53 -8.76 3.22 -3.04
N GLY A 54 -8.52 3.12 -1.74
CA GLY A 54 -9.15 3.94 -0.70
C GLY A 54 -8.21 4.19 0.48
N ILE A 55 -8.51 5.25 1.22
CA ILE A 55 -7.76 5.69 2.41
C ILE A 55 -8.72 5.92 3.58
N TYR A 56 -8.21 5.74 4.80
CA TYR A 56 -9.00 5.71 6.02
C TYR A 56 -8.30 6.47 7.14
N ASN A 57 -9.09 7.15 7.96
CA ASN A 57 -8.69 7.72 9.25
C ASN A 57 -9.23 6.81 10.37
N TYR A 58 -8.45 6.61 11.42
CA TYR A 58 -8.88 5.97 12.66
C TYR A 58 -9.42 7.01 13.66
N ASN A 59 -10.72 6.93 13.93
CA ASN A 59 -11.30 7.69 15.04
C ASN A 59 -11.08 6.92 16.35
N SER A 60 -10.31 7.52 17.27
CA SER A 60 -10.00 6.92 18.58
C SER A 60 -11.20 6.79 19.51
N ASP A 61 -12.12 7.76 19.48
CA ASP A 61 -13.28 7.80 20.38
C ASP A 61 -14.26 6.68 20.03
N CYS A 62 -14.55 6.52 18.75
CA CYS A 62 -15.42 5.47 18.22
C CYS A 62 -14.69 4.16 17.93
N LYS A 63 -13.37 4.11 18.11
CA LYS A 63 -12.48 2.96 17.83
C LYS A 63 -12.72 2.33 16.45
N ARG A 64 -12.86 3.17 15.43
CA ARG A 64 -13.24 2.70 14.10
C ARG A 64 -12.52 3.44 13.00
N PHE A 65 -12.28 2.71 11.92
CA PHE A 65 -11.81 3.30 10.67
C PHE A 65 -12.99 3.89 9.89
N THR A 66 -12.76 5.07 9.33
CA THR A 66 -13.71 5.77 8.46
C THR A 66 -13.01 6.08 7.14
N GLN A 67 -13.67 5.74 6.04
CA GLN A 67 -13.14 6.05 4.72
C GLN A 67 -13.15 7.56 4.47
N ILE A 68 -12.04 8.08 3.99
CA ILE A 68 -11.92 9.46 3.53
C ILE A 68 -12.37 9.49 2.06
N PRO A 69 -13.26 10.42 1.65
CA PRO A 69 -13.71 10.50 0.24
C PRO A 69 -12.59 10.85 -0.75
N ALA A 70 -11.59 11.61 -0.30
CA ALA A 70 -10.39 11.93 -1.08
C ALA A 70 -9.46 10.70 -1.22
N LYS A 71 -8.59 10.72 -2.23
CA LYS A 71 -7.54 9.70 -2.44
C LYS A 71 -6.12 10.23 -2.21
N THR A 72 -5.99 11.50 -1.85
CA THR A 72 -4.69 12.14 -1.60
C THR A 72 -4.15 11.66 -0.26
N MET A 73 -2.93 11.15 -0.25
CA MET A 73 -2.24 10.79 0.99
C MET A 73 -1.93 12.04 1.82
N SER A 74 -2.15 11.94 3.12
CA SER A 74 -1.87 13.01 4.08
C SER A 74 -1.53 12.40 5.45
N MET A 75 -1.03 13.24 6.37
CA MET A 75 -0.70 12.82 7.73
C MET A 75 -1.92 12.35 8.54
N SER A 76 -3.15 12.63 8.10
CA SER A 76 -4.39 12.17 8.75
C SER A 76 -4.84 10.79 8.29
N VAL A 77 -4.08 10.12 7.42
CA VAL A 77 -4.39 8.78 6.93
C VAL A 77 -3.70 7.75 7.81
N ASP A 78 -4.46 6.82 8.37
CA ASP A 78 -3.96 5.74 9.23
C ASP A 78 -3.97 4.37 8.54
N ALA A 79 -4.79 4.22 7.49
CA ALA A 79 -4.89 2.97 6.76
C ALA A 79 -5.30 3.18 5.30
N PHE A 80 -5.06 2.16 4.48
CA PHE A 80 -5.36 2.17 3.05
C PHE A 80 -5.73 0.78 2.54
N THR A 81 -6.35 0.75 1.36
CA THR A 81 -6.58 -0.44 0.56
C THR A 81 -5.92 -0.27 -0.81
N ILE A 82 -5.62 -1.38 -1.47
CA ILE A 82 -5.07 -1.39 -2.84
C ILE A 82 -6.07 -2.02 -3.80
N GLN A 83 -5.94 -1.68 -5.08
CA GLN A 83 -6.79 -2.20 -6.16
C GLN A 83 -6.86 -3.73 -6.13
N GLY A 84 -8.09 -4.27 -6.17
CA GLY A 84 -8.36 -5.70 -6.00
C GLY A 84 -7.54 -6.65 -6.87
N HIS A 85 -7.22 -6.26 -8.11
CA HIS A 85 -6.45 -7.10 -9.04
C HIS A 85 -4.99 -7.32 -8.62
N LEU A 86 -4.44 -6.48 -7.75
CA LEU A 86 -3.06 -6.60 -7.24
C LEU A 86 -2.89 -7.74 -6.23
N TRP A 87 -4.00 -8.27 -5.70
CA TRP A 87 -3.99 -9.47 -4.86
C TRP A 87 -3.92 -10.76 -5.67
N GLN A 88 -4.26 -10.71 -6.95
CA GLN A 88 -4.12 -11.85 -7.83
C GLN A 88 -2.64 -12.01 -8.15
N SER A 89 -2.01 -13.07 -7.62
CA SER A 89 -0.63 -13.39 -7.97
C SER A 89 -0.53 -13.45 -9.49
N LYS A 90 0.24 -12.54 -10.09
CA LYS A 90 0.71 -12.72 -11.46
C LYS A 90 1.55 -13.99 -11.42
N LYS A 91 0.97 -15.15 -11.77
CA LYS A 91 1.79 -16.25 -12.27
C LYS A 91 2.63 -15.62 -13.38
N PRO A 92 3.97 -15.70 -13.34
CA PRO A 92 4.76 -15.27 -14.48
C PRO A 92 4.24 -16.07 -15.67
N THR A 93 3.50 -15.41 -16.56
CA THR A 93 3.12 -15.98 -17.83
C THR A 93 4.43 -16.10 -18.57
N THR A 94 5.01 -17.30 -18.53
CA THR A 94 6.07 -17.69 -19.42
C THR A 94 5.56 -17.39 -20.82
N SER A 95 6.15 -16.38 -21.45
CA SER A 95 5.93 -16.12 -22.86
C SER A 95 6.53 -17.32 -23.61
N LYS A 96 5.73 -18.35 -23.87
CA LYS A 96 6.05 -19.39 -24.86
C LYS A 96 5.99 -18.72 -26.23
N LYS A 97 7.11 -18.13 -26.65
CA LYS A 97 7.28 -17.61 -27.99
C LYS A 97 8.01 -18.67 -28.83
N GLY A 98 7.34 -19.11 -29.89
CA GLY A 98 7.97 -19.71 -31.07
C GLY A 98 7.98 -21.23 -31.13
N SER A 99 6.89 -21.79 -31.65
CA SER A 99 6.91 -23.07 -32.37
C SER A 99 7.85 -22.96 -33.57
N SER A 100 9.00 -23.63 -33.55
CA SER A 100 9.84 -23.82 -34.73
C SER A 100 9.22 -24.86 -35.64
N THR A 101 8.87 -24.43 -36.85
CA THR A 101 8.39 -25.23 -37.98
C THR A 101 9.50 -26.16 -38.48
N PRO A 102 9.25 -27.45 -38.78
CA PRO A 102 10.26 -28.30 -39.43
C PRO A 102 10.27 -28.04 -40.95
N LYS A 103 11.45 -28.16 -41.56
CA LYS A 103 11.65 -28.31 -43.00
C LYS A 103 12.40 -29.61 -43.25
#